data_AF-A0AAN8LR95-F1
#
_entry.id   AF-A0AAN8LR95-F1
#
_cell.length_a   1.000
_cell.length_b   1.000
_cell.length_c   1.000
_cell.angle_alpha   90.00
_cell.angle_beta   90.00
_cell.angle_gamma   90.00
#
_symmetry.space_group_name_H-M   'P 1'
#
loop_
_entity.id
_entity.type
_entity.pdbx_description
1 polymer ?
#
loop_
_entity_poly.entity_id
_entity_poly.type
_entity_poly.pdbx_seq_one_letter_code
_entity_poly.pdbx_strand_id
1 'polypeptide(L)'
;MEKKRNRKPNWTEEQGLLLAQLVNEHKDMLRGKFGPTVTSQGKRRAWDTISQTINASFPLVVRTGDDCEKRCYVLQSKAKDEIAAHKRESSLTGGGPPAKRLSQVADTVFQVLGTL
;
A
#
# COMPACT_ATOMS: atom_id res chain seq x y z
N MET A 1 15.02 -23.55 -25.83
CA MET A 1 14.32 -23.86 -24.56
C MET A 1 14.07 -22.55 -23.81
N GLU A 2 12.85 -22.01 -23.89
CA GLU A 2 12.50 -20.79 -23.15
C GLU A 2 12.41 -21.10 -21.65
N LYS A 3 13.27 -20.47 -20.84
CA LYS A 3 13.10 -20.45 -19.39
C LYS A 3 11.83 -19.67 -19.09
N LYS A 4 10.70 -20.37 -18.83
CA LYS A 4 9.51 -19.75 -18.25
C LYS A 4 9.96 -18.99 -16.99
N ARG A 5 9.92 -17.65 -17.05
CA ARG A 5 10.23 -16.80 -15.89
C ARG A 5 9.23 -17.17 -14.80
N ASN A 6 9.72 -17.79 -13.72
CA ASN A 6 8.89 -18.07 -12.55
C ASN A 6 8.44 -16.72 -11.97
N ARG A 7 7.19 -16.33 -12.27
CA ARG A 7 6.61 -15.12 -11.71
C ARG A 7 6.41 -15.35 -10.22
N LYS A 8 6.77 -14.37 -9.39
CA LYS A 8 6.40 -14.42 -7.97
C LYS A 8 4.87 -14.51 -7.86
N PRO A 9 4.33 -15.22 -6.87
CA PRO A 9 2.89 -15.22 -6.60
C PRO A 9 2.33 -13.81 -6.44
N ASN A 10 1.02 -13.66 -6.63
CA ASN A 10 0.35 -12.39 -6.36
C ASN A 10 0.40 -12.03 -4.87
N TRP A 11 0.26 -10.75 -4.56
CA TRP A 11 0.11 -10.27 -3.20
C TRP A 11 -1.26 -10.64 -2.65
N THR A 12 -1.32 -11.22 -1.46
CA THR A 12 -2.58 -11.49 -0.75
C THR A 12 -3.13 -10.21 -0.13
N GLU A 13 -4.39 -10.25 0.33
CA GLU A 13 -5.00 -9.15 1.07
C GLU A 13 -4.28 -8.89 2.40
N GLU A 14 -3.99 -9.95 3.16
CA GLU A 14 -3.25 -9.88 4.43
C GLU A 14 -1.87 -9.22 4.26
N GLN A 15 -1.13 -9.60 3.21
CA GLN A 15 0.15 -8.97 2.89
C GLN A 15 -0.03 -7.48 2.54
N GLY A 16 -1.12 -7.13 1.86
CA GLY A 16 -1.46 -5.74 1.53
C GLY A 16 -1.80 -4.92 2.77
N LEU A 17 -2.53 -5.50 3.71
CA LEU A 17 -2.90 -4.87 4.98
C LEU A 17 -1.65 -4.62 5.85
N LEU A 18 -0.81 -5.64 6.05
CA LEU A 18 0.42 -5.49 6.82
C LEU A 18 1.36 -4.46 6.17
N LEU A 19 1.48 -4.48 4.84
CA LEU A 19 2.27 -3.48 4.13
C LEU A 19 1.75 -2.06 4.36
N ALA A 20 0.43 -1.85 4.33
CA ALA A 20 -0.16 -0.54 4.59
C ALA A 20 0.13 -0.07 6.03
N GLN A 21 0.00 -0.95 7.02
CA GLN A 21 0.30 -0.65 8.42
C GLN A 21 1.77 -0.25 8.62
N LEU A 22 2.72 -1.04 8.10
CA LEU A 22 4.14 -0.74 8.23
C LEU A 22 4.54 0.56 7.51
N VAL A 23 3.93 0.84 6.35
CA VAL A 23 4.15 2.13 5.67
C VAL A 23 3.66 3.31 6.51
N ASN A 24 2.58 3.14 7.30
CA ASN A 24 2.15 4.15 8.26
C ASN A 24 3.21 4.42 9.33
N GLU A 25 3.73 3.34 9.92
CA GLU A 25 4.71 3.42 11.01
C GLU A 25 6.00 4.11 10.55
N HIS A 26 6.37 3.94 9.28
CA HIS A 26 7.54 4.56 8.68
C HIS A 26 7.24 5.83 7.86
N LYS A 27 6.03 6.41 7.97
CA LYS A 27 5.57 7.49 7.08
C LYS A 27 6.48 8.72 7.09
N ASP A 28 7.05 9.09 8.23
CA ASP A 28 7.87 10.29 8.36
C ASP A 28 9.14 10.21 7.50
N MET A 29 9.73 9.00 7.41
CA MET A 29 10.87 8.74 6.54
C MET A 29 10.44 8.59 5.07
N LEU A 30 9.36 7.84 4.80
CA LEU A 30 8.96 7.51 3.43
C LEU A 30 8.33 8.70 2.70
N ARG A 31 7.56 9.52 3.41
CA ARG A 31 6.77 10.64 2.88
C ARG A 31 7.31 12.01 3.23
N GLY A 32 8.23 12.09 4.20
CA GLY A 32 8.86 13.35 4.54
C GLY A 32 9.54 14.01 3.35
N LYS A 33 9.58 15.34 3.37
CA LYS A 33 10.34 16.15 2.40
C LYS A 33 11.82 15.86 2.56
N PHE A 34 12.55 15.72 1.45
CA PHE A 34 13.99 15.54 1.49
C PHE A 34 14.67 16.65 2.30
N GLY A 35 15.61 16.25 3.13
CA GLY A 35 16.34 17.15 4.03
C GLY A 35 17.43 16.38 4.78
N PRO A 36 18.02 16.97 5.84
CA PRO A 36 19.08 16.33 6.60
C PRO A 36 18.66 14.99 7.21
N THR A 37 17.39 14.87 7.60
CA THR A 37 16.83 13.70 8.27
C THR A 37 16.22 12.69 7.27
N VAL A 38 15.62 13.16 6.18
CA VAL A 38 14.97 12.32 5.18
C VAL A 38 15.84 12.25 3.93
N THR A 39 16.55 11.14 3.80
CA THR A 39 17.52 10.90 2.73
C THR A 39 17.09 9.74 1.84
N SER A 40 17.64 9.66 0.62
CA SER A 40 17.39 8.52 -0.28
C SER A 40 17.82 7.19 0.36
N GLN A 41 18.96 7.18 1.04
CA GLN A 41 19.42 6.02 1.81
C GLN A 41 18.47 5.68 2.97
N GLY A 42 17.95 6.70 3.68
CA GLY A 42 16.97 6.52 4.75
C GLY A 42 15.68 5.88 4.23
N LYS A 43 15.16 6.33 3.08
CA LYS A 43 13.98 5.72 2.42
C LYS A 43 14.23 4.28 2.02
N ARG A 44 15.39 3.99 1.40
CA ARG A 44 15.76 2.61 1.03
C ARG A 44 15.82 1.70 2.26
N ARG A 45 16.47 2.15 3.35
CA ARG A 45 16.53 1.39 4.61
C ARG A 45 15.15 1.14 5.20
N ALA A 46 14.26 2.13 5.18
CA ALA A 46 12.88 1.95 5.64
C ALA A 46 12.15 0.88 4.82
N TRP A 47 12.28 0.89 3.49
CA TRP A 47 11.70 -0.16 2.63
C TRP A 47 12.31 -1.54 2.88
N ASP A 48 13.63 -1.60 3.10
CA ASP A 48 14.31 -2.86 3.44
C ASP A 48 13.79 -3.42 4.77
N THR A 49 13.65 -2.58 5.82
CA THR A 49 13.05 -2.96 7.11
C THR A 49 11.62 -3.48 6.93
N ILE A 50 10.78 -2.78 6.17
CA ILE A 50 9.41 -3.22 5.87
C ILE A 50 9.43 -4.60 5.20
N SER A 51 10.31 -4.80 4.22
CA SER A 51 10.41 -6.08 3.51
C SER A 51 10.85 -7.23 4.41
N GLN A 52 11.73 -6.96 5.38
CA GLN A 52 12.15 -7.95 6.38
C GLN A 52 10.96 -8.39 7.25
N THR A 53 10.15 -7.44 7.74
CA THR A 53 8.95 -7.75 8.52
C THR A 53 7.93 -8.55 7.71
N ILE A 54 7.66 -8.14 6.45
CA ILE A 54 6.76 -8.88 5.56
C ILE A 54 7.25 -10.32 5.35
N ASN A 55 8.55 -10.51 5.09
CA ASN A 55 9.12 -11.84 4.85
C ASN A 55 9.12 -12.70 6.11
N ALA A 56 9.27 -12.11 7.30
CA ALA A 56 9.15 -12.81 8.56
C ALA A 56 7.71 -13.29 8.83
N SER A 57 6.71 -12.47 8.50
CA SER A 57 5.29 -12.85 8.62
C SER A 57 4.83 -13.81 7.52
N PHE A 58 5.43 -13.74 6.32
CA PHE A 58 5.02 -14.51 5.14
C PHE A 58 6.23 -15.16 4.44
N PRO A 59 6.84 -16.21 5.04
CA PRO A 59 8.13 -16.75 4.59
C PRO A 59 8.07 -17.50 3.25
N LEU A 60 6.87 -17.80 2.73
CA LEU A 60 6.69 -18.54 1.49
C LEU A 60 7.20 -17.78 0.25
N VAL A 61 7.24 -16.45 0.29
CA VAL A 61 7.65 -15.62 -0.84
C VAL A 61 8.49 -14.45 -0.36
N VAL A 62 9.76 -14.43 -0.78
CA VAL A 62 10.66 -13.31 -0.48
C VAL A 62 10.31 -12.09 -1.34
N ARG A 63 9.98 -10.98 -0.67
CA ARG A 63 9.77 -9.64 -1.21
C ARG A 63 10.94 -8.73 -0.85
N THR A 64 11.36 -7.88 -1.78
CA THR A 64 12.38 -6.85 -1.53
C THR A 64 11.73 -5.52 -1.15
N GLY A 65 12.53 -4.56 -0.67
CA GLY A 65 12.07 -3.18 -0.47
C GLY A 65 11.39 -2.59 -1.71
N ASP A 66 11.98 -2.79 -2.89
CA ASP A 66 11.39 -2.37 -4.17
C ASP A 66 10.04 -3.03 -4.49
N ASP A 67 9.87 -4.31 -4.14
CA ASP A 67 8.60 -5.02 -4.33
C ASP A 67 7.52 -4.40 -3.43
N CYS A 68 7.86 -4.10 -2.17
CA CYS A 68 7.01 -3.44 -1.19
C CYS A 68 6.63 -2.02 -1.64
N GLU A 69 7.61 -1.24 -2.11
CA GLU A 69 7.38 0.12 -2.60
C GLU A 69 6.40 0.13 -3.79
N LYS A 70 6.67 -0.68 -4.81
CA LYS A 70 5.78 -0.82 -5.98
C LYS A 70 4.38 -1.25 -5.57
N ARG A 71 4.26 -2.20 -4.64
CA ARG A 71 2.95 -2.65 -4.15
C ARG A 71 2.23 -1.54 -3.40
N CYS A 72 2.93 -0.75 -2.58
CA CYS A 72 2.35 0.38 -1.86
C CYS A 72 1.77 1.41 -2.83
N TYR A 73 2.44 1.71 -3.94
CA TYR A 73 1.89 2.60 -5.00
C TYR A 73 0.59 2.05 -5.60
N VAL A 74 0.54 0.73 -5.89
CA VAL A 74 -0.68 0.09 -6.40
C VAL A 74 -1.82 0.17 -5.38
N LEU A 75 -1.55 -0.08 -4.10
CA LEU A 75 -2.54 0.00 -3.03
C LEU A 75 -3.09 1.43 -2.90
N GLN A 76 -2.23 2.44 -2.97
CA GLN A 76 -2.63 3.85 -2.98
C GLN A 76 -3.54 4.21 -4.14
N SER A 77 -3.18 3.79 -5.35
CA SER A 77 -3.99 4.07 -6.54
C SER A 77 -5.38 3.47 -6.39
N LYS A 78 -5.45 2.20 -6.01
CA LYS A 78 -6.72 1.49 -5.80
C LYS A 78 -7.58 2.15 -4.72
N ALA A 79 -6.98 2.52 -3.60
CA ALA A 79 -7.70 3.20 -2.53
C ALA A 79 -8.26 4.55 -3.01
N LYS A 80 -7.49 5.34 -3.76
CA LYS A 80 -7.96 6.61 -4.35
C LYS A 80 -9.14 6.42 -5.29
N ASP A 81 -9.06 5.42 -6.17
CA ASP A 81 -10.13 5.09 -7.12
C ASP A 81 -11.41 4.69 -6.36
N GLU A 82 -11.27 3.87 -5.32
CA GLU A 82 -12.38 3.41 -4.48
C GLU A 82 -13.04 4.57 -3.71
N ILE A 83 -12.24 5.46 -3.13
CA ILE A 83 -12.73 6.67 -2.45
C ILE A 83 -13.43 7.61 -3.46
N ALA A 84 -12.87 7.79 -4.65
CA ALA A 84 -13.47 8.63 -5.69
C ALA A 84 -14.82 8.06 -6.17
N ALA A 85 -14.91 6.74 -6.34
CA ALA A 85 -16.16 6.04 -6.64
C ALA A 85 -17.18 6.22 -5.51
N HIS A 86 -16.77 6.00 -4.25
CA HIS A 86 -17.62 6.18 -3.09
C HIS A 86 -18.15 7.62 -2.97
N LYS A 87 -17.30 8.64 -3.18
CA LYS A 87 -17.71 10.05 -3.18
C LYS A 87 -18.73 10.34 -4.29
N ARG A 88 -18.50 9.81 -5.51
CA ARG A 88 -19.43 9.96 -6.63
C ARG A 88 -20.79 9.34 -6.30
N GLU A 89 -20.81 8.09 -5.82
CA GLU A 89 -22.03 7.39 -5.41
C GLU A 89 -22.77 8.12 -4.29
N SER A 90 -22.03 8.60 -3.27
CA SER A 90 -22.60 9.33 -2.14
C SER A 90 -23.12 10.72 -2.50
N SER A 91 -22.62 11.32 -3.58
CA SER A 91 -23.05 12.64 -4.06
C SER A 91 -24.29 12.61 -4.95
N LEU A 92 -24.74 11.41 -5.37
CA LEU A 92 -25.97 11.24 -6.14
C LEU A 92 -27.18 11.29 -5.19
N THR A 93 -27.89 12.42 -5.16
CA THR A 93 -29.07 12.65 -4.30
C THR A 93 -30.38 12.07 -4.87
N GLY A 94 -30.30 11.06 -5.74
CA GLY A 94 -31.45 10.49 -6.43
C GLY A 94 -31.81 9.08 -5.95
N GLY A 95 -32.44 8.95 -4.77
CA GLY A 95 -33.23 7.78 -4.32
C GLY A 95 -32.61 6.39 -4.44
N GLY A 96 -31.31 6.27 -4.70
CA GLY A 96 -30.60 5.02 -4.92
C GLY A 96 -30.15 4.36 -3.61
N PRO A 97 -29.84 3.05 -3.65
CA PRO A 97 -29.31 2.35 -2.48
C PRO A 97 -28.00 2.98 -1.98
N PRO A 98 -27.69 2.86 -0.67
CA PRO A 98 -26.48 3.43 -0.08
C PRO A 98 -25.21 2.98 -0.81
N ALA A 99 -24.23 3.89 -0.95
CA ALA A 99 -22.91 3.56 -1.49
C ALA A 99 -22.29 2.37 -0.73
N LYS A 100 -21.58 1.49 -1.45
CA LYS A 100 -20.93 0.33 -0.83
C LYS A 100 -19.81 0.79 0.12
N ARG A 101 -19.65 0.13 1.27
CA ARG A 101 -18.53 0.41 2.18
C ARG A 101 -17.18 0.15 1.50
N LEU A 102 -16.20 0.98 1.83
CA LEU A 102 -14.82 0.81 1.41
C LEU A 102 -14.26 -0.55 1.90
N SER A 103 -13.39 -1.15 1.11
CA SER A 103 -12.60 -2.31 1.49
C SER A 103 -11.72 -1.99 2.70
N GLN A 104 -11.45 -2.98 3.55
CA GLN A 104 -10.65 -2.78 4.76
C GLN A 104 -9.24 -2.26 4.44
N VAL A 105 -8.68 -2.68 3.31
CA VAL A 105 -7.41 -2.18 2.78
C VAL A 105 -7.54 -0.70 2.37
N ALA A 106 -8.62 -0.31 1.68
CA ALA A 106 -8.81 1.09 1.28
C ALA A 106 -9.07 2.01 2.48
N ASP A 107 -9.86 1.56 3.45
CA ASP A 107 -10.10 2.31 4.71
C ASP A 107 -8.79 2.49 5.49
N THR A 108 -8.03 1.40 5.68
CA THR A 108 -6.72 1.47 6.35
C THR A 108 -5.78 2.39 5.59
N VAL A 109 -5.65 2.24 4.27
CA VAL A 109 -4.80 3.10 3.42
C VAL A 109 -5.24 4.57 3.50
N PHE A 110 -6.54 4.86 3.58
CA PHE A 110 -7.06 6.22 3.72
C PHE A 110 -6.73 6.83 5.09
N GLN A 111 -6.98 6.10 6.18
CA GLN A 111 -6.65 6.53 7.54
C GLN A 111 -5.14 6.71 7.75
N VAL A 112 -4.35 5.82 7.15
CA VAL A 112 -2.89 5.78 7.28
C VAL A 112 -2.20 6.84 6.41
N LEU A 113 -2.59 6.93 5.14
CA LEU A 113 -1.86 7.75 4.18
C LEU A 113 -2.36 9.19 4.09
N GLY A 114 -3.52 9.49 4.69
CA GLY A 114 -4.10 10.83 4.68
C GLY A 114 -4.49 11.28 3.27
N THR A 115 -5.57 12.04 3.20
CA THR A 115 -5.95 12.79 2.01
C THR A 115 -4.77 13.61 1.48
N LEU A 116 -4.54 13.54 0.15
CA LEU A 116 -3.85 14.61 -0.58
C LEU A 116 -4.54 15.95 -0.32
#